data_AF-A7M6T4-F1
#
_entry.id   AF-A7M6T4-F1
#
_cell.length_a   1.000
_cell.length_b   1.000
_cell.length_c   1.000
_cell.angle_alpha   90.00
_cell.angle_beta   90.00
_cell.angle_gamma   90.00
#
_symmetry.space_group_name_H-M   'P 1'
#
loop_
_entity.id
_entity.type
_entity.pdbx_description
1 polymer ?
#
loop_
_entity_poly.entity_id
_entity_poly.type
_entity_poly.pdbx_seq_one_letter_code
_entity_poly.pdbx_strand_id
1 'polypeptide(L)'
;MKVLFFVAAVVAVSLAQDQGPPPLPKFLDGADQATKDAFAALAQTFKDDTDKQVEDAVQQFANDHPAIKDAYEAEKKEVLAAQQAAEEEHKKLVAALPPDAQKADAELTATADDASLTLAAKHDKIVQTFESLPPAVKEELNKLNQQGQS
;
A
#
# COMPACT_ATOMS: atom_id res chain seq x y z
N MET A 1 -9.99 1.70 -9.16
CA MET A 1 -8.92 2.02 -8.22
C MET A 1 -7.79 2.76 -8.91
N LYS A 2 -7.25 3.81 -8.28
CA LYS A 2 -6.08 4.57 -8.76
C LYS A 2 -5.00 4.45 -7.68
N VAL A 3 -3.86 3.84 -8.01
CA VAL A 3 -2.53 4.04 -7.39
C VAL A 3 -2.35 3.62 -5.91
N LEU A 4 -3.41 3.21 -5.21
CA LEU A 4 -3.44 2.91 -3.77
C LEU A 4 -2.39 1.91 -3.26
N PHE A 5 -2.01 0.88 -4.03
CA PHE A 5 -0.96 -0.04 -3.60
C PHE A 5 0.46 0.40 -3.97
N PHE A 6 0.67 1.36 -4.88
CA PHE A 6 1.99 1.97 -5.01
C PHE A 6 2.33 2.71 -3.72
N VAL A 7 1.34 3.43 -3.19
CA VAL A 7 1.42 4.04 -1.87
C VAL A 7 1.54 2.96 -0.79
N ALA A 8 0.76 1.87 -0.80
CA ALA A 8 0.94 0.78 0.18
C ALA A 8 2.33 0.11 0.13
N ALA A 9 2.93 -0.08 -1.06
CA ALA A 9 4.30 -0.58 -1.22
C ALA A 9 5.34 0.44 -0.70
N VAL A 10 5.07 1.73 -0.90
CA VAL A 10 5.87 2.85 -0.38
C VAL A 10 5.60 3.13 1.11
N VAL A 11 4.53 2.60 1.71
CA VAL A 11 4.09 2.85 3.11
C VAL A 11 4.29 1.65 4.02
N ALA A 12 4.39 0.44 3.44
CA ALA A 12 5.11 -0.67 4.06
C ALA A 12 6.51 -0.23 4.53
N VAL A 13 7.03 0.84 3.92
CA VAL A 13 8.23 1.52 4.36
C VAL A 13 8.03 2.18 5.73
N SER A 14 7.03 3.05 5.86
CA SER A 14 6.83 3.88 7.06
C SER A 14 6.36 3.11 8.31
N LEU A 15 5.73 1.94 8.17
CA LEU A 15 5.08 1.21 9.27
C LEU A 15 5.92 0.09 9.91
N ALA A 16 7.05 -0.29 9.30
CA ALA A 16 7.95 -1.31 9.84
C ALA A 16 8.93 -0.70 10.87
N GLN A 17 8.44 -0.17 11.99
CA GLN A 17 9.30 0.45 13.01
C GLN A 17 10.05 -0.57 13.89
N ASP A 18 9.72 -1.87 13.82
CA ASP A 18 10.32 -2.95 14.64
C ASP A 18 11.27 -3.89 13.89
N GLN A 19 11.52 -3.73 12.56
CA GLN A 19 12.33 -4.66 11.76
C GLN A 19 13.50 -4.03 10.97
N GLY A 20 13.97 -2.87 11.39
CA GLY A 20 15.03 -2.13 10.70
C GLY A 20 14.46 -1.17 9.65
N PRO A 21 15.33 -0.39 8.97
CA PRO A 21 14.84 0.55 7.98
C PRO A 21 14.10 -0.25 6.90
N PRO A 22 12.88 0.16 6.58
CA PRO A 22 12.11 -0.48 5.54
C PRO A 22 12.84 -0.62 4.20
N PRO A 23 12.48 -1.63 3.38
CA PRO A 23 13.03 -1.73 2.04
C PRO A 23 12.64 -0.51 1.21
N LEU A 24 13.62 0.15 0.61
CA LEU A 24 13.38 1.26 -0.31
C LEU A 24 12.72 0.75 -1.62
N PRO A 25 11.91 1.58 -2.30
CA PRO A 25 11.36 1.24 -3.62
C PRO A 25 12.43 0.91 -4.66
N LYS A 26 12.11 0.02 -5.62
CA LYS A 26 13.08 -0.50 -6.59
C LYS A 26 13.63 0.59 -7.53
N PHE A 27 12.87 1.65 -7.78
CA PHE A 27 13.31 2.77 -8.60
C PHE A 27 14.53 3.50 -8.02
N LEU A 28 14.83 3.25 -6.73
CA LEU A 28 16.02 3.75 -6.06
C LEU A 28 17.23 2.80 -6.13
N ASP A 29 17.13 1.58 -6.67
CA ASP A 29 18.22 0.60 -6.64
C ASP A 29 19.53 1.17 -7.19
N GLY A 30 19.45 1.89 -8.31
CA GLY A 30 20.58 2.56 -8.98
C GLY A 30 20.91 3.96 -8.45
N ALA A 31 20.17 4.48 -7.47
CA ALA A 31 20.40 5.82 -6.91
C ALA A 31 21.61 5.85 -5.96
N ASP A 32 22.23 7.02 -5.85
CA ASP A 32 23.27 7.26 -4.84
C ASP A 32 22.69 7.25 -3.42
N GLN A 33 23.56 7.10 -2.42
CA GLN A 33 23.14 7.01 -1.02
C GLN A 33 22.43 8.29 -0.55
N ALA A 34 22.86 9.47 -1.03
CA ALA A 34 22.23 10.73 -0.64
C ALA A 34 20.77 10.82 -1.10
N THR A 35 20.48 10.35 -2.32
CA THR A 35 19.13 10.25 -2.87
C THR A 35 18.30 9.23 -2.10
N LYS A 36 18.88 8.08 -1.75
CA LYS A 36 18.23 7.05 -0.92
C LYS A 36 17.86 7.59 0.47
N ASP A 37 18.78 8.29 1.12
CA ASP A 37 18.57 8.90 2.44
C ASP A 37 17.51 10.02 2.39
N ALA A 38 17.53 10.84 1.34
CA ALA A 38 16.55 11.89 1.12
C ALA A 38 15.14 11.31 0.94
N PHE A 39 15.00 10.23 0.17
CA PHE A 39 13.73 9.54 0.03
C PHE A 39 13.27 8.90 1.34
N ALA A 40 14.17 8.27 2.09
CA ALA A 40 13.84 7.68 3.39
C ALA A 40 13.31 8.75 4.38
N ALA A 41 13.92 9.95 4.38
CA ALA A 41 13.43 11.08 5.18
C ALA A 41 12.05 11.57 4.71
N LEU A 42 11.83 11.67 3.40
CA LEU A 42 10.51 12.01 2.83
C LEU A 42 9.44 10.98 3.26
N ALA A 43 9.76 9.69 3.18
CA ALA A 43 8.82 8.61 3.50
C ALA A 43 8.34 8.59 4.96
N GLN A 44 9.10 9.19 5.89
CA GLN A 44 8.67 9.33 7.29
C GLN A 44 7.47 10.27 7.45
N THR A 45 7.22 11.16 6.48
CA THR A 45 6.12 12.13 6.51
C THR A 45 4.80 11.55 5.99
N PHE A 46 4.86 10.49 5.19
CA PHE A 46 3.70 9.97 4.46
C PHE A 46 2.54 9.51 5.33
N LYS A 47 2.79 9.06 6.58
CA LYS A 47 1.71 8.61 7.47
C LYS A 47 0.60 9.67 7.65
N ASP A 48 0.95 10.95 7.57
CA ASP A 48 0.05 12.07 7.79
C ASP A 48 -0.57 12.59 6.49
N ASP A 49 -0.21 11.99 5.35
CA ASP A 49 -0.66 12.34 4.00
C ASP A 49 -1.74 11.39 3.49
N THR A 50 -2.57 11.87 2.56
CA THR A 50 -3.46 11.05 1.72
C THR A 50 -2.67 10.38 0.59
N ASP A 51 -3.23 9.35 -0.05
CA ASP A 51 -2.54 8.65 -1.15
C ASP A 51 -2.15 9.60 -2.28
N LYS A 52 -3.01 10.59 -2.57
CA LYS A 52 -2.72 11.58 -3.60
C LYS A 52 -1.54 12.47 -3.21
N GLN A 53 -1.46 12.88 -1.95
CA GLN A 53 -0.35 13.70 -1.46
C GLN A 53 0.97 12.92 -1.51
N VAL A 54 0.95 11.63 -1.14
CA VAL A 54 2.13 10.76 -1.27
C VAL A 54 2.51 10.58 -2.74
N GLU A 55 1.56 10.30 -3.63
CA GLU A 55 1.84 10.17 -5.07
C GLU A 55 2.47 11.46 -5.63
N ASP A 56 1.90 12.62 -5.32
CA ASP A 56 2.40 13.91 -5.78
C ASP A 56 3.81 14.18 -5.20
N ALA A 57 4.06 13.85 -3.93
CA ALA A 57 5.37 14.02 -3.29
C ALA A 57 6.45 13.12 -3.90
N VAL A 58 6.15 11.84 -4.16
CA VAL A 58 7.09 10.91 -4.80
C VAL A 58 7.33 11.29 -6.26
N GLN A 59 6.30 11.70 -6.99
CA GLN A 59 6.44 12.18 -8.37
C GLN A 59 7.32 13.45 -8.41
N GLN A 60 7.13 14.37 -7.47
CA GLN A 60 7.96 15.56 -7.35
C GLN A 60 9.41 15.19 -7.04
N PHE A 61 9.64 14.27 -6.09
CA PHE A 61 10.96 13.76 -5.77
C PHE A 61 11.65 13.15 -7.02
N ALA A 62 10.94 12.32 -7.79
CA ALA A 62 11.49 11.75 -9.03
C ALA A 62 11.80 12.83 -10.10
N ASN A 63 11.03 13.92 -10.15
CA ASN A 63 11.30 15.05 -11.05
C ASN A 63 12.56 15.83 -10.64
N ASP A 64 12.81 15.98 -9.35
CA ASP A 64 13.98 16.66 -8.80
C ASP A 64 15.26 15.81 -8.89
N HIS A 65 15.12 14.51 -9.11
CA HIS A 65 16.22 13.54 -9.26
C HIS A 65 16.18 12.85 -10.63
N PRO A 66 16.72 13.46 -11.70
CA PRO A 66 16.64 12.93 -13.07
C PRO A 66 17.19 11.50 -13.23
N ALA A 67 18.16 11.11 -12.40
CA ALA A 67 18.78 9.78 -12.44
C ALA A 67 17.82 8.63 -12.12
N ILE A 68 16.73 8.88 -11.39
CA ILE A 68 15.74 7.86 -10.99
C ILE A 68 14.42 7.99 -11.73
N LYS A 69 14.23 9.04 -12.54
CA LYS A 69 12.93 9.38 -13.14
C LYS A 69 12.38 8.27 -14.04
N ASP A 70 13.21 7.74 -14.94
CA ASP A 70 12.78 6.68 -15.86
C ASP A 70 12.47 5.38 -15.11
N ALA A 71 13.25 5.07 -14.07
CA ALA A 71 13.02 3.91 -13.21
C ALA A 71 11.71 4.05 -12.41
N TYR A 72 11.43 5.26 -11.91
CA TYR A 72 10.19 5.57 -11.20
C TYR A 72 8.97 5.39 -12.11
N GLU A 73 9.01 5.94 -13.34
CA GLU A 73 7.92 5.81 -14.30
C GLU A 73 7.70 4.35 -14.75
N ALA A 74 8.77 3.56 -14.84
CA ALA A 74 8.70 2.14 -15.15
C ALA A 74 8.06 1.34 -13.99
N GLU A 75 8.55 1.53 -12.77
CA GLU A 75 8.00 0.84 -11.58
C GLU A 75 6.54 1.25 -11.33
N LYS A 76 6.19 2.53 -11.49
CA LYS A 76 4.80 2.99 -11.40
C LYS A 76 3.89 2.19 -12.33
N LYS A 77 4.29 1.99 -13.59
CA LYS A 77 3.50 1.19 -14.55
C LYS A 77 3.41 -0.29 -14.15
N GLU A 78 4.52 -0.89 -13.73
CA GLU A 78 4.55 -2.29 -13.27
C GLU A 78 3.63 -2.50 -12.07
N VAL A 79 3.72 -1.62 -11.07
CA VAL A 79 2.89 -1.69 -9.86
C VAL A 79 1.42 -1.44 -10.17
N LEU A 80 1.08 -0.54 -11.10
CA LEU A 80 -0.31 -0.38 -11.55
C LEU A 80 -0.84 -1.64 -12.27
N ALA A 81 -0.03 -2.30 -13.09
CA ALA A 81 -0.45 -3.52 -13.77
C ALA A 81 -0.62 -4.69 -12.79
N ALA A 82 0.33 -4.87 -11.87
CA ALA A 82 0.26 -5.91 -10.83
C ALA A 82 -0.96 -5.70 -9.92
N GLN A 83 -1.29 -4.45 -9.59
CA GLN A 83 -2.50 -4.10 -8.82
C GLN A 83 -3.78 -4.56 -9.49
N GLN A 84 -3.92 -4.31 -10.79
CA GLN A 84 -5.13 -4.69 -11.51
C GLN A 84 -5.30 -6.21 -11.51
N ALA A 85 -4.21 -6.95 -11.71
CA ALA A 85 -4.23 -8.42 -11.63
C ALA A 85 -4.59 -8.91 -10.22
N ALA A 86 -3.97 -8.34 -9.19
CA ALA A 86 -4.24 -8.70 -7.79
C ALA A 86 -5.68 -8.38 -7.37
N GLU A 87 -6.26 -7.26 -7.83
CA GLU A 87 -7.64 -6.90 -7.54
C GLU A 87 -8.64 -7.87 -8.18
N GLU A 88 -8.36 -8.33 -9.40
CA GLU A 88 -9.18 -9.34 -10.06
C GLU A 88 -9.12 -10.71 -9.37
N GLU A 89 -7.94 -11.09 -8.88
CA GLU A 89 -7.77 -12.32 -8.10
C GLU A 89 -8.44 -12.21 -6.72
N HIS A 90 -8.23 -11.11 -6.01
CA HIS A 90 -8.87 -10.83 -4.73
C HIS A 90 -10.39 -10.95 -4.84
N LYS A 91 -11.00 -10.33 -5.85
CA LYS A 91 -12.45 -10.45 -6.10
C LYS A 91 -12.93 -11.89 -6.27
N LYS A 92 -12.15 -12.75 -6.93
CA LYS A 92 -12.50 -14.18 -7.11
C LYS A 92 -12.42 -14.93 -5.78
N LEU A 93 -11.38 -14.68 -5.00
CA LEU A 93 -11.19 -15.32 -3.70
C LEU A 93 -12.25 -14.85 -2.69
N VAL A 94 -12.57 -13.55 -2.66
CA VAL A 94 -13.64 -12.98 -1.83
C VAL A 94 -14.98 -13.61 -2.16
N ALA A 95 -15.30 -13.86 -3.44
CA ALA A 95 -16.55 -14.50 -3.83
C ALA A 95 -16.73 -15.93 -3.26
N ALA A 96 -15.64 -16.59 -2.86
CA ALA A 96 -15.66 -17.91 -2.22
C ALA A 96 -15.86 -17.85 -0.69
N LEU A 97 -15.77 -16.67 -0.08
CA LEU A 97 -15.91 -16.50 1.36
C LEU A 97 -17.37 -16.61 1.84
N PRO A 98 -17.61 -16.89 3.13
CA PRO A 98 -18.95 -16.78 3.71
C PRO A 98 -19.45 -15.32 3.69
N PRO A 99 -20.78 -15.08 3.67
CA PRO A 99 -21.36 -13.74 3.51
C PRO A 99 -20.85 -12.69 4.51
N ASP A 100 -20.64 -13.08 5.77
CA ASP A 100 -20.13 -12.16 6.79
C ASP A 100 -18.67 -11.76 6.53
N ALA A 101 -17.86 -12.66 5.98
CA ALA A 101 -16.48 -12.38 5.61
C ALA A 101 -16.39 -11.56 4.31
N GLN A 102 -17.27 -11.80 3.35
CA GLN A 102 -17.40 -10.92 2.17
C GLN A 102 -17.75 -9.49 2.56
N LYS A 103 -18.68 -9.32 3.50
CA LYS A 103 -19.07 -8.00 4.00
C LYS A 103 -17.91 -7.32 4.73
N ALA A 104 -17.22 -8.05 5.60
CA ALA A 104 -16.06 -7.53 6.30
C ALA A 104 -14.94 -7.11 5.33
N ASP A 105 -14.64 -7.92 4.31
CA ASP A 105 -13.68 -7.58 3.26
C ASP A 105 -14.08 -6.30 2.51
N ALA A 106 -15.37 -6.15 2.17
CA ALA A 106 -15.89 -4.96 1.51
C ALA A 106 -15.74 -3.69 2.38
N GLU A 107 -15.96 -3.79 3.69
CA GLU A 107 -15.78 -2.68 4.63
C GLU A 107 -14.30 -2.26 4.77
N LEU A 108 -13.41 -3.26 4.83
CA LEU A 108 -11.96 -3.04 4.87
C LEU A 108 -11.46 -2.42 3.55
N THR A 109 -11.91 -2.94 2.41
CA THR A 109 -11.60 -2.41 1.07
C THR A 109 -12.10 -0.98 0.91
N ALA A 110 -13.34 -0.69 1.31
CA ALA A 110 -13.89 0.66 1.25
C ALA A 110 -13.08 1.67 2.08
N THR A 111 -12.54 1.24 3.23
CA THR A 111 -11.64 2.07 4.04
C THR A 111 -10.30 2.27 3.35
N ALA A 112 -9.72 1.21 2.78
CA ALA A 112 -8.48 1.30 2.02
C ALA A 112 -8.61 2.25 0.81
N ASP A 113 -9.76 2.25 0.14
CA ASP A 113 -10.05 3.08 -1.03
C ASP A 113 -10.46 4.54 -0.71
N ASP A 114 -10.65 4.87 0.56
CA ASP A 114 -11.11 6.21 0.95
C ASP A 114 -10.00 7.25 0.76
N ALA A 115 -10.04 7.93 -0.38
CA ALA A 115 -9.05 8.94 -0.76
C ALA A 115 -9.06 10.20 0.12
N SER A 116 -10.05 10.36 1.02
CA SER A 116 -10.10 11.47 1.97
C SER A 116 -9.32 11.20 3.25
N LEU A 117 -8.99 9.93 3.53
CA LEU A 117 -8.26 9.53 4.72
C LEU A 117 -6.76 9.62 4.49
N THR A 118 -6.05 10.08 5.53
CA THR A 118 -4.61 9.93 5.61
C THR A 118 -4.25 8.45 5.80
N LEU A 119 -3.00 8.10 5.50
CA LEU A 119 -2.54 6.72 5.65
C LEU A 119 -2.63 6.21 7.10
N ALA A 120 -2.33 7.05 8.08
CA ALA A 120 -2.53 6.72 9.49
C ALA A 120 -4.02 6.48 9.81
N ALA A 121 -4.92 7.35 9.32
CA ALA A 121 -6.35 7.20 9.55
C ALA A 121 -6.93 5.92 8.90
N LYS A 122 -6.43 5.55 7.72
CA LYS A 122 -6.77 4.27 7.09
C LYS A 122 -6.31 3.09 7.92
N HIS A 123 -5.05 3.11 8.36
CA HIS A 123 -4.49 2.05 9.19
C HIS A 123 -5.31 1.86 10.46
N ASP A 124 -5.55 2.93 11.22
CA ASP A 124 -6.31 2.88 12.48
C ASP A 124 -7.71 2.32 12.26
N LYS A 125 -8.40 2.78 11.20
CA LYS A 125 -9.77 2.34 10.89
C LYS A 125 -9.81 0.90 10.38
N ILE A 126 -8.83 0.45 9.62
CA ILE A 126 -8.67 -0.95 9.20
C ILE A 126 -8.43 -1.84 10.41
N VAL A 127 -7.51 -1.47 11.31
CA VAL A 127 -7.22 -2.22 12.55
C VAL A 127 -8.47 -2.28 13.43
N GLN A 128 -9.11 -1.14 13.69
CA GLN A 128 -10.33 -1.09 14.48
C GLN A 128 -11.45 -1.97 13.90
N THR A 129 -11.66 -1.89 12.59
CA THR A 129 -12.66 -2.70 11.88
C THR A 129 -12.31 -4.17 12.03
N PHE A 130 -11.08 -4.55 11.69
CA PHE A 130 -10.62 -5.93 11.75
C PHE A 130 -10.70 -6.52 13.16
N GLU A 131 -10.26 -5.79 14.18
CA GLU A 131 -10.30 -6.21 15.58
C GLU A 131 -11.73 -6.40 16.11
N SER A 132 -12.69 -5.65 15.58
CA SER A 132 -14.11 -5.81 15.95
C SER A 132 -14.77 -7.06 15.34
N LEU A 133 -14.14 -7.68 14.33
CA LEU A 133 -14.72 -8.82 13.63
C LEU A 133 -14.77 -10.08 14.51
N PRO A 134 -15.78 -10.96 14.30
CA PRO A 134 -15.83 -12.28 14.92
C PRO A 134 -14.58 -13.11 14.60
N PRO A 135 -14.09 -13.97 15.52
CA PRO A 135 -12.91 -14.80 15.29
C PRO A 135 -12.96 -15.64 14.01
N ALA A 136 -14.12 -16.22 13.69
CA ALA A 136 -14.31 -17.00 12.47
C ALA A 136 -14.13 -16.16 11.19
N VAL A 137 -14.59 -14.91 11.19
CA VAL A 137 -14.42 -14.00 10.05
C VAL A 137 -12.95 -13.60 9.89
N LYS A 138 -12.26 -13.29 11.00
CA LYS A 138 -10.82 -13.00 10.99
C LYS A 138 -10.00 -14.15 10.41
N GLU A 139 -10.36 -15.40 10.74
CA GLU A 139 -9.67 -16.58 10.22
C GLU A 139 -9.82 -16.69 8.70
N GLU A 140 -11.03 -16.49 8.18
CA GLU A 140 -11.30 -16.51 6.74
C GLU A 140 -10.56 -15.39 5.99
N LEU A 141 -10.56 -14.17 6.52
CA LEU A 141 -9.80 -13.05 5.95
C LEU A 141 -8.28 -13.27 6.01
N ASN A 142 -7.78 -13.92 7.06
CA ASN A 142 -6.35 -14.25 7.15
C ASN A 142 -5.94 -15.32 6.12
N LYS A 143 -6.80 -16.33 5.87
CA LYS A 143 -6.57 -17.32 4.81
C LYS A 143 -6.56 -16.66 3.44
N LEU A 144 -7.50 -15.75 3.20
CA LEU A 144 -7.58 -14.96 1.97
C LEU A 144 -6.26 -14.21 1.70
N ASN A 145 -5.75 -13.49 2.71
CA ASN A 145 -4.50 -12.73 2.61
C ASN A 145 -3.28 -13.61 2.31
N GLN A 146 -3.25 -14.85 2.79
CA GLN A 146 -2.17 -15.80 2.49
C GLN A 146 -2.28 -16.37 1.07
N GLN A 147 -3.51 -16.58 0.58
CA GLN A 147 -3.77 -17.08 -0.77
C GLN A 147 -3.45 -16.04 -1.85
N GLY A 148 -3.70 -14.75 -1.58
CA GLY A 148 -3.35 -13.65 -2.50
C GLY A 148 -1.84 -13.30 -2.53
N GLN A 149 -1.01 -13.94 -1.69
CA GLN A 149 0.46 -13.76 -1.68
C GLN A 149 1.22 -14.93 -2.34
N SER A 150 0.50 -15.94 -2.84
CA SER A 150 1.05 -17.17 -3.45
C SER A 150 1.21 -17.04 -4.96
#